data_AF-A0A966FHT2-F1
#
_entry.id   AF-A0A966FHT2-F1
#
_cell.length_a   1.000
_cell.length_b   1.000
_cell.length_c   1.000
_cell.angle_alpha   90.00
_cell.angle_beta   90.00
_cell.angle_gamma   90.00
#
_symmetry.space_group_name_H-M   'P 1'
#
loop_
_entity.id
_entity.type
_entity.pdbx_description
1 polymer ?
#
loop_
_entity_poly.entity_id
_entity_poly.type
_entity_poly.pdbx_seq_one_letter_code
_entity_poly.pdbx_strand_id
1 'polypeptide(L)'
;MEYKEITRKQLYDFVWSVPMTTLSKQFNVKSADLKKLCIGFDIPTPNNGYWSKLKHGKNIEKSVLQGDFNIVIKLDVLKEAINKPMFNVPEKLLKPVDLVVLAKKDLSGKELSHWHRVQGMVTTSEGVLNITVTPKLVSRALIFMDTFIKLAKQHGHSISFKAHYGTIISVYGVDSTIFLREKNKRIITKNNGSWNETELVPIGELVFKRDDYPRKEWSDSKNIKLEAKIPDIMQYFEEQAMQERAYDIERELRRKEQERQQKIEEEIKQITTNEIEKFNLLHEDSTRYRKAEQLRVFINAKRENAIRNNYLDTSLENWIEWANAKADWLDPITSKKDSILGDYEDYK
;
A
#
# COMPACT_ATOMS: atom_id res chain seq x y z
N MET A 1 -36.65 -7.54 11.91
CA MET A 1 -35.69 -8.03 10.91
C MET A 1 -34.33 -7.62 11.45
N GLU A 2 -33.38 -8.55 11.54
CA GLU A 2 -32.01 -8.18 11.94
C GLU A 2 -31.32 -7.67 10.68
N TYR A 3 -30.83 -6.44 10.73
CA TYR A 3 -30.14 -5.81 9.61
C TYR A 3 -28.77 -5.32 10.07
N LYS A 4 -27.79 -5.39 9.18
CA LYS A 4 -26.46 -4.81 9.40
C LYS A 4 -26.36 -3.51 8.63
N GLU A 5 -25.92 -2.45 9.30
CA GLU A 5 -25.65 -1.16 8.65
C GLU A 5 -24.21 -1.14 8.12
N ILE A 6 -24.07 -0.72 6.86
CA ILE A 6 -22.78 -0.56 6.19
C ILE A 6 -22.85 0.70 5.32
N THR A 7 -21.77 1.47 5.24
CA THR A 7 -21.76 2.61 4.32
C THR A 7 -21.62 2.16 2.87
N ARG A 8 -22.11 2.96 1.94
CA ARG A 8 -21.98 2.73 0.50
C ARG A 8 -20.53 2.57 0.07
N LYS A 9 -19.63 3.37 0.63
CA LYS A 9 -18.18 3.20 0.44
C LYS A 9 -17.67 1.87 0.97
N GLN A 10 -18.06 1.46 2.17
CA GLN A 10 -17.62 0.19 2.74
C GLN A 10 -18.08 -1.01 1.90
N LEU A 11 -19.34 -1.00 1.45
CA LEU A 11 -19.85 -2.07 0.59
C LEU A 11 -19.10 -2.13 -0.75
N TYR A 12 -18.83 -0.97 -1.37
CA TYR A 12 -17.98 -0.88 -2.55
C TYR A 12 -16.58 -1.45 -2.30
N ASP A 13 -15.90 -1.03 -1.23
CA ASP A 13 -14.55 -1.49 -0.90
C ASP A 13 -14.51 -3.01 -0.72
N PHE A 14 -15.52 -3.59 -0.07
CA PHE A 14 -15.64 -5.03 0.14
C PHE A 14 -15.91 -5.81 -1.16
N VAL A 15 -16.79 -5.30 -2.02
CA VAL A 15 -17.11 -5.91 -3.32
C VAL A 15 -15.89 -5.97 -4.24
N TRP A 16 -14.96 -5.03 -4.09
CA TRP A 16 -13.69 -5.03 -4.82
C TRP A 16 -12.54 -5.72 -4.10
N SER A 17 -12.70 -6.14 -2.83
CA SER A 17 -11.65 -6.81 -2.06
C SER A 17 -11.76 -8.34 -2.03
N VAL A 18 -12.98 -8.89 -1.99
CA VAL A 18 -13.24 -10.35 -2.03
C VAL A 18 -14.45 -10.70 -2.92
N PRO A 19 -14.53 -11.95 -3.45
CA PRO A 19 -15.66 -12.37 -4.28
C PRO A 19 -17.03 -12.22 -3.60
N MET A 20 -18.06 -11.94 -4.39
CA MET A 20 -19.45 -11.79 -3.90
C MET A 20 -19.95 -13.01 -3.12
N THR A 21 -19.49 -14.22 -3.49
CA THR A 21 -19.79 -15.47 -2.77
C THR A 21 -19.21 -15.48 -1.36
N THR A 22 -18.06 -14.84 -1.16
CA THR A 22 -17.42 -14.68 0.15
C THR A 22 -18.18 -13.67 0.99
N LEU A 23 -18.53 -12.51 0.41
CA LEU A 23 -19.34 -11.48 1.10
C LEU A 23 -20.70 -12.00 1.52
N SER A 24 -21.35 -12.79 0.67
CA SER A 24 -22.64 -13.42 0.95
C SER A 24 -22.58 -14.29 2.21
N LYS A 25 -21.54 -15.12 2.35
CA LYS A 25 -21.33 -15.95 3.54
C LYS A 25 -21.04 -15.10 4.78
N GLN A 26 -20.17 -14.11 4.64
CA GLN A 26 -19.74 -13.27 5.75
C GLN A 26 -20.86 -12.42 6.34
N PHE A 27 -21.64 -11.75 5.48
CA PHE A 27 -22.77 -10.95 5.92
C PHE A 27 -24.02 -11.79 6.23
N ASN A 28 -23.99 -13.08 5.92
CA ASN A 28 -25.15 -13.96 5.95
C ASN A 28 -26.34 -13.37 5.17
N VAL A 29 -26.05 -12.87 3.96
CA VAL A 29 -27.02 -12.27 3.02
C VAL A 29 -26.95 -13.06 1.72
N LYS A 30 -28.08 -13.25 1.02
CA LYS A 30 -28.05 -13.90 -0.31
C LYS A 30 -27.19 -13.09 -1.26
N SER A 31 -26.34 -13.76 -2.04
CA SER A 31 -25.52 -13.12 -3.08
C SER A 31 -26.36 -12.34 -4.09
N ALA A 32 -27.58 -12.82 -4.38
CA ALA A 32 -28.54 -12.12 -5.23
C ALA A 32 -29.01 -10.79 -4.61
N ASP A 33 -29.22 -10.74 -3.30
CA ASP A 33 -29.68 -9.54 -2.60
C ASP A 33 -28.53 -8.53 -2.46
N LEU A 34 -27.30 -8.98 -2.17
CA LEU A 34 -26.11 -8.12 -2.25
C LEU A 34 -25.94 -7.50 -3.64
N LYS A 35 -26.16 -8.29 -4.70
CA LYS A 35 -26.11 -7.79 -6.08
C LYS A 35 -27.21 -6.75 -6.36
N LYS A 36 -28.44 -7.00 -5.88
CA LYS A 36 -29.55 -6.03 -5.99
C LYS A 36 -29.23 -4.73 -5.25
N LEU A 37 -28.65 -4.80 -4.06
CA LEU A 37 -28.22 -3.63 -3.30
C LEU A 37 -27.12 -2.87 -4.05
N CYS A 38 -26.13 -3.56 -4.62
CA CYS A 38 -25.10 -2.90 -5.42
C CYS A 38 -25.72 -2.14 -6.60
N ILE A 39 -26.70 -2.75 -7.30
CA ILE A 39 -27.41 -2.10 -8.40
C ILE A 39 -28.24 -0.92 -7.89
N GLY A 40 -29.02 -1.10 -6.83
CA GLY A 40 -29.94 -0.07 -6.32
C GLY A 40 -29.25 1.14 -5.68
N PHE A 41 -28.00 1.00 -5.24
CA PHE A 41 -27.18 2.09 -4.71
C PHE A 41 -26.10 2.55 -5.70
N ASP A 42 -26.18 2.18 -6.99
CA ASP A 42 -25.20 2.56 -8.01
C ASP A 42 -23.75 2.27 -7.60
N ILE A 43 -23.52 1.10 -7.01
CA ILE A 43 -22.21 0.60 -6.62
C ILE A 43 -21.66 -0.24 -7.77
N PRO A 44 -20.60 0.19 -8.47
CA PRO A 44 -20.01 -0.61 -9.52
C PRO A 44 -19.35 -1.85 -8.93
N THR A 45 -19.46 -2.97 -9.64
CA THR A 45 -18.98 -4.28 -9.20
C THR A 45 -17.98 -4.86 -10.20
N PRO A 46 -17.02 -5.70 -9.76
CA PRO A 46 -16.04 -6.30 -10.66
C PRO A 46 -16.70 -7.15 -11.76
N ASN A 47 -16.19 -7.02 -12.99
CA ASN A 47 -16.68 -7.80 -14.12
C ASN A 47 -16.36 -9.30 -13.99
N ASN A 48 -17.04 -10.11 -14.81
CA ASN A 48 -16.78 -11.54 -14.89
C ASN A 48 -15.31 -11.77 -15.28
N GLY A 49 -14.59 -12.52 -14.43
CA GLY A 49 -13.17 -12.80 -14.60
C GLY A 49 -12.21 -11.83 -13.90
N TYR A 50 -12.69 -10.76 -13.25
CA TYR A 50 -11.85 -9.85 -12.45
C TYR A 50 -10.92 -10.60 -11.50
N TRP A 51 -11.49 -11.48 -10.66
CA TRP A 51 -10.72 -12.25 -9.67
C TRP A 51 -9.68 -13.18 -10.29
N SER A 52 -9.98 -13.75 -11.46
CA SER A 52 -9.02 -14.59 -12.19
C SER A 52 -7.88 -13.74 -12.76
N LYS A 53 -8.19 -12.61 -13.40
CA LYS A 53 -7.19 -11.68 -13.93
C LYS A 53 -6.30 -11.11 -12.82
N LEU A 54 -6.87 -10.77 -11.67
CA LEU A 54 -6.16 -10.27 -10.50
C LEU A 54 -5.16 -11.32 -9.98
N LYS A 55 -5.58 -12.59 -9.89
CA LYS A 55 -4.70 -13.71 -9.50
C LYS A 55 -3.50 -13.90 -10.45
N HIS A 56 -3.63 -13.52 -11.72
CA HIS A 56 -2.56 -13.62 -12.73
C HIS A 56 -1.84 -12.28 -12.96
N GLY A 57 -1.98 -11.30 -12.05
CA GLY A 57 -1.27 -10.02 -12.11
C GLY A 57 -1.66 -9.13 -13.29
N LYS A 58 -2.78 -9.38 -13.96
CA LYS A 58 -3.20 -8.59 -15.12
C LYS A 58 -3.77 -7.24 -14.70
N ASN A 59 -3.58 -6.23 -15.55
CA ASN A 59 -4.12 -4.90 -15.31
C ASN A 59 -5.65 -4.89 -15.49
N ILE A 60 -6.39 -4.34 -14.53
CA ILE A 60 -7.84 -4.25 -14.59
C ILE A 60 -8.25 -2.89 -14.06
N GLU A 61 -9.09 -2.19 -14.82
CA GLU A 61 -9.66 -0.93 -14.38
C GLU A 61 -10.75 -1.19 -13.33
N LYS A 62 -10.55 -0.62 -12.14
CA LYS A 62 -11.58 -0.56 -11.09
C LYS A 62 -12.44 0.67 -11.35
N SER A 63 -13.73 0.44 -11.56
CA SER A 63 -14.69 1.53 -11.77
C SER A 63 -14.83 2.37 -10.51
N VAL A 64 -14.64 3.68 -10.64
CA VAL A 64 -14.69 4.62 -9.51
C VAL A 64 -16.12 4.74 -8.98
N LEU A 65 -16.27 4.66 -7.65
CA LEU A 65 -17.54 4.98 -6.99
C LEU A 65 -17.81 6.49 -7.13
N GLN A 66 -18.95 6.86 -7.70
CA GLN A 66 -19.38 8.26 -7.87
C GLN A 66 -20.48 8.63 -6.86
N GLY A 67 -20.65 9.92 -6.56
CA GLY A 67 -21.72 10.40 -5.68
C GLY A 67 -21.41 10.26 -4.18
N ASP A 68 -22.45 10.22 -3.34
CA ASP A 68 -22.29 10.20 -1.88
C ASP A 68 -21.76 8.85 -1.37
N PHE A 69 -20.69 8.89 -0.61
CA PHE A 69 -19.99 7.75 -0.04
C PHE A 69 -20.55 7.29 1.30
N ASN A 70 -21.27 8.17 2.01
CA ASN A 70 -21.69 7.96 3.40
C ASN A 70 -23.12 7.46 3.53
N ILE A 71 -23.81 7.20 2.42
CA ILE A 71 -25.13 6.58 2.41
C ILE A 71 -25.08 5.27 3.20
N VAL A 72 -25.91 5.14 4.24
CA VAL A 72 -26.02 3.94 5.05
C VAL A 72 -26.96 2.95 4.36
N ILE A 73 -26.45 1.76 4.07
CA ILE A 73 -27.15 0.65 3.45
C ILE A 73 -27.50 -0.37 4.53
N LYS A 74 -28.76 -0.81 4.54
CA LYS A 74 -29.24 -1.86 5.44
C LYS A 74 -29.17 -3.20 4.72
N LEU A 75 -28.32 -4.08 5.22
CA LEU A 75 -28.18 -5.45 4.76
C LEU A 75 -29.18 -6.33 5.51
N ASP A 76 -30.21 -6.83 4.82
CA ASP A 76 -31.17 -7.78 5.40
C ASP A 76 -30.49 -9.14 5.60
N VAL A 77 -30.19 -9.45 6.87
CA VAL A 77 -29.56 -10.72 7.24
C VAL A 77 -30.60 -11.83 7.19
N LEU A 78 -30.25 -12.97 6.60
CA LEU A 78 -31.17 -14.09 6.46
C LEU A 78 -31.61 -14.62 7.83
N LYS A 79 -32.93 -14.66 8.04
CA LYS A 79 -33.60 -15.22 9.23
C LYS A 79 -33.66 -16.75 9.26
N GLU A 80 -33.50 -17.42 8.12
CA GLU A 80 -33.48 -18.89 8.07
C GLU A 80 -32.45 -19.37 9.08
N ALA A 81 -32.94 -20.13 10.05
CA ALA A 81 -32.31 -20.42 11.32
C ALA A 81 -30.77 -20.56 11.21
N ILE A 82 -30.07 -19.48 11.53
CA ILE A 82 -29.17 -19.63 12.65
C ILE A 82 -30.11 -19.97 13.84
N ASN A 83 -30.44 -21.23 14.15
CA ASN A 83 -29.52 -22.01 14.95
C ASN A 83 -28.12 -21.49 14.69
N LYS A 84 -27.82 -20.31 15.26
CA LYS A 84 -26.47 -20.00 15.72
C LYS A 84 -26.31 -21.24 16.54
N PRO A 85 -25.55 -22.28 16.09
CA PRO A 85 -25.27 -23.35 17.02
C PRO A 85 -24.74 -22.54 18.18
N MET A 86 -25.51 -22.46 19.27
CA MET A 86 -25.29 -21.49 20.35
C MET A 86 -23.80 -21.60 20.55
N PHE A 87 -23.03 -20.55 20.21
CA PHE A 87 -21.62 -20.77 19.90
C PHE A 87 -21.01 -21.20 21.22
N ASN A 88 -20.89 -22.51 21.38
CA ASN A 88 -20.83 -23.11 22.70
C ASN A 88 -19.41 -23.55 22.80
N VAL A 89 -18.67 -22.77 23.56
CA VAL A 89 -17.32 -23.13 23.89
C VAL A 89 -17.42 -24.31 24.86
N PRO A 90 -16.87 -25.48 24.50
CA PRO A 90 -17.03 -26.65 25.34
C PRO A 90 -16.30 -26.44 26.68
N GLU A 91 -16.85 -26.95 27.78
CA GLU A 91 -16.21 -26.85 29.09
C GLU A 91 -14.87 -27.60 29.17
N LYS A 92 -14.64 -28.53 28.24
CA LYS A 92 -13.43 -29.37 28.15
C LYS A 92 -13.00 -29.49 26.69
N LEU A 93 -11.71 -29.74 26.47
CA LEU A 93 -11.19 -30.01 25.12
C LEU A 93 -11.78 -31.30 24.54
N LEU A 94 -12.51 -31.17 23.43
CA LEU A 94 -13.13 -32.28 22.70
C LEU A 94 -12.53 -32.36 21.30
N LYS A 95 -11.84 -33.48 21.01
CA LYS A 95 -11.14 -33.70 19.72
C LYS A 95 -10.38 -32.44 19.27
N PRO A 96 -9.35 -32.03 20.03
CA PRO A 96 -8.61 -30.81 19.74
C PRO A 96 -7.92 -30.89 18.38
N VAL A 97 -7.78 -29.75 17.70
CA VAL A 97 -6.98 -29.66 16.48
C VAL A 97 -5.50 -29.93 16.77
N ASP A 98 -4.75 -30.43 15.78
CA ASP A 98 -3.34 -30.82 15.95
C ASP A 98 -2.46 -29.70 16.56
N LEU A 99 -2.73 -28.44 16.17
CA LEU A 99 -2.04 -27.27 16.73
C LEU A 99 -2.21 -27.13 18.24
N VAL A 100 -3.40 -27.46 18.76
CA VAL A 100 -3.72 -27.42 20.19
C VAL A 100 -3.17 -28.64 20.91
N VAL A 101 -3.15 -29.81 20.25
CA VAL A 101 -2.47 -31.00 20.77
C VAL A 101 -0.99 -30.71 20.99
N LEU A 102 -0.33 -30.09 20.01
CA LEU A 102 1.07 -29.67 20.10
C LEU A 102 1.28 -28.67 21.25
N ALA A 103 0.44 -27.63 21.33
CA ALA A 103 0.52 -26.65 22.41
C ALA A 103 0.31 -27.26 23.80
N LYS A 104 -0.63 -28.19 23.94
CA LYS A 104 -0.87 -28.91 25.20
C LYS A 104 0.36 -29.72 25.61
N LYS A 105 0.96 -30.45 24.67
CA LYS A 105 2.17 -31.24 24.93
C LYS A 105 3.33 -30.35 25.33
N ASP A 106 3.57 -29.26 24.59
CA ASP A 106 4.63 -28.30 24.85
C ASP A 106 4.50 -27.70 26.25
N LEU A 107 3.32 -27.17 26.61
CA LEU A 107 3.07 -26.54 27.92
C LEU A 107 3.20 -27.51 29.10
N SER A 108 2.90 -28.80 28.92
CA SER A 108 2.96 -29.80 30.01
C SER A 108 4.37 -30.06 30.52
N GLY A 109 5.40 -29.80 29.71
CA GLY A 109 6.81 -29.99 30.06
C GLY A 109 7.55 -28.69 30.39
N LYS A 110 6.86 -27.55 30.48
CA LYS A 110 7.50 -26.25 30.70
C LYS A 110 7.71 -25.97 32.18
N GLU A 111 8.92 -25.55 32.50
CA GLU A 111 9.21 -24.91 33.78
C GLU A 111 8.56 -23.52 33.86
N LEU A 112 8.26 -23.10 35.09
CA LEU A 112 7.75 -21.76 35.34
C LEU A 112 8.83 -20.73 34.99
N SER A 113 8.43 -19.70 34.26
CA SER A 113 9.34 -18.62 33.92
C SER A 113 9.75 -17.81 35.16
N HIS A 114 11.04 -17.49 35.24
CA HIS A 114 11.63 -16.61 36.25
C HIS A 114 11.78 -15.16 35.76
N TRP A 115 11.42 -14.89 34.49
CA TRP A 115 11.49 -13.54 33.91
C TRP A 115 10.43 -12.62 34.49
N HIS A 116 10.83 -11.43 34.96
CA HIS A 116 9.97 -10.46 35.66
C HIS A 116 8.63 -10.12 34.95
N ARG A 117 8.56 -10.21 33.61
CA ARG A 117 7.32 -9.90 32.86
C ARG A 117 6.28 -11.01 32.87
N VAL A 118 6.72 -12.24 33.10
CA VAL A 118 5.93 -13.47 32.96
C VAL A 118 6.30 -14.44 34.09
N GLN A 119 6.62 -13.90 35.26
CA GLN A 119 7.06 -14.68 36.40
C GLN A 119 5.95 -15.61 36.86
N GLY A 120 6.27 -16.90 37.07
CA GLY A 120 5.29 -17.92 37.45
C GLY A 120 4.33 -18.33 36.33
N MET A 121 4.58 -17.90 35.08
CA MET A 121 3.81 -18.31 33.90
C MET A 121 4.55 -19.35 33.08
N VAL A 122 3.80 -20.08 32.26
CA VAL A 122 4.32 -20.94 31.19
C VAL A 122 4.10 -20.26 29.85
N THR A 123 5.11 -20.35 28.98
CA THR A 123 5.05 -19.82 27.61
C THR A 123 5.40 -20.92 26.62
N THR A 124 4.63 -21.00 25.55
CA THR A 124 4.87 -21.96 24.46
C THR A 124 6.17 -21.69 23.73
N SER A 125 6.80 -22.75 23.21
CA SER A 125 7.97 -22.68 22.34
C SER A 125 7.67 -22.00 20.99
N GLU A 126 8.72 -21.57 20.27
CA GLU A 126 8.60 -21.14 18.87
C GLU A 126 8.06 -22.29 17.99
N GLY A 127 7.23 -21.96 16.99
CA GLY A 127 6.57 -22.94 16.13
C GLY A 127 5.35 -23.63 16.76
N VAL A 128 4.95 -23.19 17.96
CA VAL A 128 3.74 -23.63 18.67
C VAL A 128 2.80 -22.42 18.86
N LEU A 129 1.51 -22.67 19.10
CA LEU A 129 0.52 -21.61 19.33
C LEU A 129 0.99 -20.65 20.42
N ASN A 130 1.06 -19.35 20.15
CA ASN A 130 1.53 -18.33 21.08
C ASN A 130 0.58 -18.22 22.26
N ILE A 131 0.95 -18.85 23.37
CA ILE A 131 0.19 -18.85 24.62
C ILE A 131 1.13 -18.55 25.78
N THR A 132 0.78 -17.56 26.60
CA THR A 132 1.50 -17.22 27.84
C THR A 132 0.51 -17.03 28.99
N VAL A 133 0.44 -18.00 29.89
CA VAL A 133 -0.53 -18.01 31.00
C VAL A 133 0.05 -18.67 32.24
N THR A 134 -0.56 -18.44 33.40
CA THR A 134 -0.28 -19.27 34.59
C THR A 134 -0.75 -20.71 34.38
N PRO A 135 -0.16 -21.71 35.08
CA PRO A 135 -0.58 -23.11 34.97
C PRO A 135 -2.09 -23.32 35.17
N LYS A 136 -2.70 -22.53 36.06
CA LYS A 136 -4.14 -22.56 36.36
C LYS A 136 -5.01 -22.25 35.13
N LEU A 137 -4.54 -21.41 34.21
CA LEU A 137 -5.30 -20.99 33.02
C LEU A 137 -4.98 -21.80 31.76
N VAL A 138 -4.02 -22.74 31.79
CA VAL A 138 -3.62 -23.52 30.60
C VAL A 138 -4.80 -24.22 29.94
N SER A 139 -5.63 -24.95 30.71
CA SER A 139 -6.79 -25.67 30.15
C SER A 139 -7.76 -24.73 29.44
N ARG A 140 -8.06 -23.58 30.06
CA ARG A 140 -8.98 -22.57 29.50
C ARG A 140 -8.41 -21.93 28.23
N ALA A 141 -7.12 -21.61 28.25
CA ALA A 141 -6.41 -21.05 27.10
C ALA A 141 -6.45 -22.00 25.89
N LEU A 142 -6.22 -23.29 26.10
CA LEU A 142 -6.28 -24.30 25.05
C LEU A 142 -7.70 -24.47 24.49
N ILE A 143 -8.73 -24.43 25.35
CA ILE A 143 -10.15 -24.50 24.93
C ILE A 143 -10.50 -23.31 24.04
N PHE A 144 -10.11 -22.10 24.46
CA PHE A 144 -10.31 -20.89 23.67
C PHE A 144 -9.65 -21.03 22.29
N MET A 145 -8.36 -21.39 22.25
CA MET A 145 -7.62 -21.52 20.98
C MET A 145 -8.21 -22.59 20.08
N ASP A 146 -8.56 -23.76 20.62
CA ASP A 146 -9.19 -24.83 19.84
C ASP A 146 -10.49 -24.37 19.17
N THR A 147 -11.34 -23.70 19.94
CA THR A 147 -12.64 -23.24 19.45
C THR A 147 -12.49 -22.13 18.41
N PHE A 148 -11.58 -21.18 18.66
CA PHE A 148 -11.24 -20.11 17.71
C PHE A 148 -10.69 -20.67 16.39
N ILE A 149 -9.75 -21.63 16.45
CA ILE A 149 -9.14 -22.24 15.26
C ILE A 149 -10.19 -23.06 14.48
N LYS A 150 -11.07 -23.79 15.16
CA LYS A 150 -12.16 -24.53 14.51
C LYS A 150 -13.11 -23.59 13.78
N LEU A 151 -13.48 -22.47 14.40
CA LEU A 151 -14.30 -21.45 13.77
C LEU A 151 -13.61 -20.84 12.54
N ALA A 152 -12.33 -20.50 12.68
CA ALA A 152 -11.51 -19.98 11.57
C ALA A 152 -11.54 -20.94 10.37
N LYS A 153 -11.28 -22.23 10.60
CA LYS A 153 -11.30 -23.27 9.57
C LYS A 153 -12.69 -23.46 8.95
N GLN A 154 -13.75 -23.39 9.76
CA GLN A 154 -15.14 -23.45 9.27
C GLN A 154 -15.46 -22.30 8.31
N HIS A 155 -14.91 -21.11 8.57
CA HIS A 155 -15.03 -19.93 7.70
C HIS A 155 -14.08 -19.96 6.49
N GLY A 156 -13.23 -21.00 6.37
CA GLY A 156 -12.27 -21.16 5.28
C GLY A 156 -10.93 -20.46 5.51
N HIS A 157 -10.67 -20.01 6.74
CA HIS A 157 -9.41 -19.36 7.14
C HIS A 157 -8.43 -20.38 7.70
N SER A 158 -7.14 -20.06 7.66
CA SER A 158 -6.08 -20.95 8.13
C SER A 158 -5.25 -20.34 9.25
N ILE A 159 -4.60 -21.21 10.01
CA ILE A 159 -3.65 -20.84 11.07
C ILE A 159 -2.31 -21.45 10.68
N SER A 160 -1.26 -20.64 10.72
CA SER A 160 0.10 -21.02 10.38
C SER A 160 1.10 -20.41 11.35
N PHE A 161 2.39 -20.68 11.14
CA PHE A 161 3.47 -20.12 11.94
C PHE A 161 4.47 -19.43 11.03
N LYS A 162 4.97 -18.28 11.49
CA LYS A 162 6.12 -17.60 10.87
C LYS A 162 7.22 -17.44 11.91
N ALA A 163 8.46 -17.76 11.53
CA ALA A 163 9.62 -17.55 12.38
C ALA A 163 9.65 -16.10 12.88
N HIS A 164 10.01 -15.90 14.15
CA HIS A 164 10.03 -14.59 14.85
C HIS A 164 8.67 -13.88 15.05
N TYR A 165 7.63 -14.19 14.28
CA TYR A 165 6.28 -13.62 14.45
C TYR A 165 5.35 -14.52 15.26
N GLY A 166 5.62 -15.83 15.29
CA GLY A 166 4.81 -16.80 16.02
C GLY A 166 3.56 -17.21 15.25
N THR A 167 2.41 -17.23 15.93
CA THR A 167 1.15 -17.72 15.38
C THR A 167 0.48 -16.69 14.48
N ILE A 168 0.13 -17.12 13.27
CA ILE A 168 -0.51 -16.28 12.24
C ILE A 168 -1.89 -16.83 11.91
N ILE A 169 -2.88 -15.96 11.83
CA ILE A 169 -4.15 -16.24 11.15
C ILE A 169 -4.12 -15.64 9.75
N SER A 170 -4.49 -16.44 8.74
CA SER A 170 -4.61 -16.00 7.35
C SER A 170 -6.08 -15.91 6.98
N VAL A 171 -6.60 -14.69 6.84
CA VAL A 171 -8.00 -14.38 6.51
C VAL A 171 -8.06 -13.71 5.15
N TYR A 172 -8.74 -14.34 4.19
CA TYR A 172 -8.76 -13.88 2.79
C TYR A 172 -7.36 -13.61 2.20
N GLY A 173 -6.33 -14.34 2.66
CA GLY A 173 -4.93 -14.14 2.24
C GLY A 173 -4.21 -12.96 2.89
N VAL A 174 -4.84 -12.27 3.84
CA VAL A 174 -4.19 -11.31 4.74
C VAL A 174 -3.73 -12.06 5.98
N ASP A 175 -2.44 -11.95 6.28
CA ASP A 175 -1.84 -12.58 7.44
C ASP A 175 -1.84 -11.61 8.62
N SER A 176 -2.31 -12.06 9.78
CA SER A 176 -2.23 -11.31 11.02
C SER A 176 -1.64 -12.12 12.16
N THR A 177 -0.76 -11.49 12.94
CA THR A 177 -0.16 -12.12 14.13
C THR A 177 -1.17 -12.18 15.26
N ILE A 178 -1.30 -13.35 15.90
CA ILE A 178 -2.20 -13.55 17.04
C ILE A 178 -1.46 -14.10 18.25
N PHE A 179 -1.91 -13.68 19.44
CA PHE A 179 -1.33 -14.14 20.70
C PHE A 179 -2.39 -14.15 21.80
N LEU A 180 -2.51 -15.28 22.50
CA LEU A 180 -3.28 -15.40 23.72
C LEU A 180 -2.39 -15.29 24.97
N ARG A 181 -2.70 -14.38 25.88
CA ARG A 181 -1.95 -14.18 27.12
C ARG A 181 -2.85 -14.01 28.33
N GLU A 182 -2.32 -14.22 29.52
CA GLU A 182 -2.94 -13.76 30.75
C GLU A 182 -2.56 -12.29 31.03
N LYS A 183 -3.50 -11.54 31.60
CA LYS A 183 -3.30 -10.15 31.98
C LYS A 183 -2.56 -10.07 33.31
N ASN A 184 -1.60 -9.15 33.37
CA ASN A 184 -0.88 -8.81 34.59
C ASN A 184 -1.35 -7.45 35.11
N LYS A 185 -1.44 -7.31 36.43
CA LYS A 185 -1.61 -6.03 37.10
C LYS A 185 -0.25 -5.62 37.67
N ARG A 186 0.13 -4.36 37.43
CA ARG A 186 1.32 -3.78 38.03
C ARG A 186 1.01 -3.37 39.47
N ILE A 187 1.73 -3.96 40.41
CA ILE A 187 1.73 -3.58 41.83
C ILE A 187 3.00 -2.76 42.07
N ILE A 188 2.86 -1.65 42.79
CA ILE A 188 3.97 -0.75 43.12
C ILE A 188 4.19 -0.82 44.63
N THR A 189 5.33 -1.36 45.05
CA THR A 189 5.74 -1.42 46.44
C THR A 189 6.61 -0.20 46.73
N LYS A 190 6.12 0.69 47.61
CA LYS A 190 6.86 1.88 48.02
C LYS A 190 7.89 1.49 49.07
N ASN A 191 9.17 1.65 48.74
CA ASN A 191 10.26 1.52 49.70
C ASN A 191 10.62 2.90 50.27
N ASN A 192 11.05 2.93 51.53
CA ASN A 192 11.47 4.16 52.22
C ASN A 192 12.79 4.77 51.67
N GLY A 193 13.33 4.26 50.55
CA GLY A 193 14.56 4.74 49.92
C GLY A 193 14.53 4.66 48.39
N SER A 194 14.54 5.84 47.77
CA SER A 194 14.88 6.20 46.37
C SER A 194 14.09 5.61 45.18
N TRP A 195 13.67 4.34 45.16
CA TRP A 195 12.92 3.79 44.02
C TRP A 195 11.80 2.84 44.44
N ASN A 196 10.63 2.98 43.82
CA ASN A 196 9.52 2.05 43.99
C ASN A 196 9.83 0.76 43.24
N GLU A 197 9.62 -0.38 43.89
CA GLU A 197 9.67 -1.68 43.25
C GLU A 197 8.35 -1.94 42.51
N THR A 198 8.41 -2.45 41.28
CA THR A 198 7.21 -2.79 40.51
C THR A 198 7.16 -4.26 40.20
N GLU A 199 6.10 -4.93 40.64
CA GLU A 199 5.85 -6.34 40.38
C GLU A 199 4.66 -6.48 39.41
N LEU A 200 4.75 -7.43 38.49
CA LEU A 200 3.66 -7.77 37.58
C LEU A 200 3.01 -9.07 38.06
N VAL A 201 1.79 -8.96 38.59
CA VAL A 201 1.06 -10.11 39.15
C VAL A 201 -0.05 -10.54 38.19
N PRO A 202 -0.10 -11.83 37.79
CA PRO A 202 -1.19 -12.38 36.98
C PRO A 202 -2.54 -12.25 37.70
N ILE A 203 -3.60 -11.84 37.00
CA ILE A 203 -4.92 -11.60 37.61
C ILE A 203 -6.01 -12.59 37.18
N GLY A 204 -5.68 -13.66 36.46
CA GLY A 204 -6.65 -14.67 36.05
C GLY A 204 -7.53 -14.27 34.85
N GLU A 205 -7.23 -13.16 34.17
CA GLU A 205 -7.97 -12.67 33.01
C GLU A 205 -7.23 -13.02 31.71
N LEU A 206 -7.89 -13.72 30.78
CA LEU A 206 -7.33 -13.97 29.45
C LEU A 206 -7.45 -12.74 28.55
N VAL A 207 -6.47 -12.57 27.67
CA VAL A 207 -6.38 -11.54 26.64
C VAL A 207 -5.96 -12.19 25.32
N PHE A 208 -6.80 -12.10 24.30
CA PHE A 208 -6.42 -12.42 22.93
C PHE A 208 -6.08 -11.13 22.21
N LYS A 209 -5.01 -11.11 21.42
CA LYS A 209 -4.60 -9.93 20.66
C LYS A 209 -4.26 -10.26 19.22
N ARG A 210 -4.59 -9.31 18.35
CA ARG A 210 -3.92 -9.07 17.08
C ARG A 210 -2.64 -8.29 17.40
N ASP A 211 -1.50 -8.95 17.25
CA ASP A 211 -0.17 -8.47 17.70
C ASP A 211 0.64 -7.78 16.59
N ASP A 212 -0.04 -7.33 15.54
CA ASP A 212 0.50 -6.49 14.48
C ASP A 212 -0.39 -5.27 14.26
N TYR A 213 -0.06 -4.43 13.27
CA TYR A 213 -0.81 -3.21 12.99
C TYR A 213 -2.02 -3.51 12.08
N PRO A 214 -3.23 -2.95 12.36
CA PRO A 214 -3.59 -2.19 13.56
C PRO A 214 -3.75 -3.11 14.79
N ARG A 215 -3.09 -2.75 15.90
CA ARG A 215 -3.12 -3.56 17.12
C ARG A 215 -4.51 -3.54 17.75
N LYS A 216 -4.99 -4.72 18.15
CA LYS A 216 -6.28 -4.86 18.83
C LYS A 216 -6.21 -5.97 19.87
N GLU A 217 -6.78 -5.72 21.04
CA GLU A 217 -6.87 -6.72 22.12
C GLU A 217 -8.33 -6.90 22.56
N TRP A 218 -8.68 -8.13 22.93
CA TRP A 218 -9.91 -8.52 23.60
C TRP A 218 -9.54 -9.24 24.88
N SER A 219 -10.09 -8.80 26.01
CA SER A 219 -9.85 -9.43 27.30
C SER A 219 -11.13 -9.97 27.90
N ASP A 220 -10.98 -10.79 28.93
CA ASP A 220 -12.05 -10.97 29.91
C ASP A 220 -12.56 -9.62 30.41
N SER A 221 -13.84 -9.61 30.78
CA SER A 221 -14.54 -8.50 31.41
C SER A 221 -15.29 -9.04 32.63
N LYS A 222 -15.75 -8.14 33.51
CA LYS A 222 -16.43 -8.51 34.76
C LYS A 222 -17.55 -9.54 34.56
N ASN A 223 -18.32 -9.39 33.48
CA ASN A 223 -19.50 -10.21 33.20
C ASN A 223 -19.39 -11.07 31.93
N ILE A 224 -18.34 -10.89 31.12
CA ILE A 224 -18.21 -11.56 29.82
C ILE A 224 -16.82 -12.15 29.70
N LYS A 225 -16.77 -13.47 29.56
CA LYS A 225 -15.53 -14.22 29.33
C LYS A 225 -15.11 -14.14 27.86
N LEU A 226 -13.81 -14.24 27.62
CA LEU A 226 -13.20 -14.11 26.29
C LEU A 226 -13.78 -15.11 25.27
N GLU A 227 -14.13 -16.31 25.72
CA GLU A 227 -14.79 -17.38 24.96
C GLU A 227 -16.09 -16.91 24.29
N ALA A 228 -16.88 -16.10 24.98
CA ALA A 228 -18.14 -15.56 24.46
C ALA A 228 -17.91 -14.52 23.36
N LYS A 229 -16.69 -13.97 23.24
CA LYS A 229 -16.31 -12.95 22.25
C LYS A 229 -15.74 -13.55 20.97
N ILE A 230 -15.55 -14.87 20.89
CA ILE A 230 -14.93 -15.52 19.71
C ILE A 230 -15.63 -15.15 18.39
N PRO A 231 -16.97 -15.15 18.28
CA PRO A 231 -17.64 -14.73 17.05
C PRO A 231 -17.30 -13.29 16.64
N ASP A 232 -17.30 -12.35 17.59
CA ASP A 232 -16.99 -10.94 17.34
C ASP A 232 -15.52 -10.74 16.97
N ILE A 233 -14.62 -11.52 17.60
CA ILE A 233 -13.20 -11.54 17.27
C ILE A 233 -13.01 -12.02 15.82
N MET A 234 -13.66 -13.13 15.43
CA MET A 234 -13.58 -13.65 14.08
C MET A 234 -14.10 -12.64 13.05
N GLN A 235 -15.26 -12.04 13.33
CA GLN A 235 -15.85 -11.01 12.47
C GLN A 235 -14.89 -9.83 12.28
N TYR A 236 -14.20 -9.38 13.35
CA TYR A 236 -13.20 -8.33 13.24
C TYR A 236 -12.07 -8.71 12.27
N PHE A 237 -11.49 -9.92 12.37
CA PHE A 237 -10.43 -10.33 11.44
C PHE A 237 -10.90 -10.33 9.98
N GLU A 238 -12.13 -10.79 9.72
CA GLU A 238 -12.70 -10.77 8.36
C GLU A 238 -12.94 -9.36 7.84
N GLU A 239 -13.47 -8.46 8.67
CA GLU A 239 -13.66 -7.06 8.31
C GLU A 239 -12.34 -6.34 8.07
N GLN A 240 -11.34 -6.55 8.93
CA GLN A 240 -10.02 -5.96 8.77
C GLN A 240 -9.30 -6.48 7.52
N ALA A 241 -9.32 -7.80 7.27
CA ALA A 241 -8.71 -8.38 6.09
C ALA A 241 -9.32 -7.81 4.78
N MET A 242 -10.64 -7.58 4.76
CA MET A 242 -11.28 -6.94 3.61
C MET A 242 -10.86 -5.48 3.42
N GLN A 243 -10.71 -4.73 4.52
CA GLN A 243 -10.25 -3.34 4.48
C GLN A 243 -8.80 -3.25 3.96
N GLU A 244 -7.92 -4.11 4.47
CA GLU A 244 -6.51 -4.16 4.06
C GLU A 244 -6.38 -4.55 2.58
N ARG A 245 -7.12 -5.56 2.12
CA ARG A 245 -7.17 -5.92 0.69
C ARG A 245 -7.69 -4.78 -0.19
N ALA A 246 -8.73 -4.06 0.27
CA ALA A 246 -9.26 -2.93 -0.48
C ALA A 246 -8.21 -1.81 -0.62
N TYR A 247 -7.49 -1.54 0.47
CA TYR A 247 -6.41 -0.55 0.51
C TYR A 247 -5.24 -0.94 -0.41
N ASP A 248 -4.80 -2.21 -0.38
CA ASP A 248 -3.71 -2.69 -1.23
C ASP A 248 -4.05 -2.55 -2.71
N ILE A 249 -5.29 -2.90 -3.10
CA ILE A 249 -5.78 -2.72 -4.47
C ILE A 249 -5.77 -1.25 -4.87
N GLU A 250 -6.24 -0.35 -4.01
CA GLU A 250 -6.24 1.09 -4.28
C GLU A 250 -4.81 1.64 -4.42
N ARG A 251 -3.90 1.21 -3.55
CA ARG A 251 -2.49 1.60 -3.57
C ARG A 251 -1.80 1.16 -4.86
N GLU A 252 -2.03 -0.07 -5.30
CA GLU A 252 -1.46 -0.58 -6.56
C GLU A 252 -1.99 0.18 -7.78
N LEU A 253 -3.29 0.49 -7.81
CA LEU A 253 -3.89 1.29 -8.89
C LEU A 253 -3.31 2.70 -8.94
N ARG A 254 -3.17 3.35 -7.78
CA ARG A 254 -2.57 4.69 -7.68
C ARG A 254 -1.12 4.69 -8.17
N ARG A 255 -0.33 3.69 -7.80
CA ARG A 255 1.06 3.56 -8.24
C ARG A 255 1.15 3.46 -9.77
N LYS A 256 0.33 2.60 -10.38
CA LYS A 256 0.30 2.45 -11.85
C LYS A 256 -0.11 3.73 -12.58
N GLU A 257 -1.09 4.45 -12.04
CA GLU A 257 -1.51 5.72 -12.63
C GLU A 257 -0.41 6.79 -12.55
N GLN A 258 0.29 6.86 -11.41
CA GLN A 258 1.44 7.75 -11.25
C GLN A 258 2.58 7.41 -12.22
N GLU A 259 2.90 6.12 -12.39
CA GLU A 259 3.90 5.66 -13.36
C GLU A 259 3.51 6.04 -14.80
N ARG A 260 2.22 5.96 -15.15
CA ARG A 260 1.72 6.39 -16.47
C ARG A 260 1.86 7.90 -16.66
N GLN A 261 1.46 8.67 -15.66
CA GLN A 261 1.52 10.14 -15.73
C GLN A 261 2.96 10.64 -15.84
N GLN A 262 3.89 10.03 -15.09
CA GLN A 262 5.31 10.35 -15.16
C GLN A 262 5.88 10.11 -16.56
N LYS A 263 5.53 9.00 -17.21
CA LYS A 263 5.97 8.74 -18.60
C LYS A 263 5.48 9.79 -19.58
N ILE A 264 4.19 10.17 -19.49
CA ILE A 264 3.62 11.22 -20.35
C ILE A 264 4.34 12.56 -20.12
N GLU A 265 4.61 12.91 -18.86
CA GLU A 265 5.31 14.14 -18.51
C GLU A 265 6.76 14.15 -19.01
N GLU A 266 7.47 13.03 -18.87
CA GLU A 266 8.82 12.83 -19.41
C GLU A 266 8.85 12.96 -20.94
N GLU A 267 7.89 12.35 -21.65
CA GLU A 267 7.76 12.47 -23.11
C GLU A 267 7.50 13.92 -23.53
N ILE A 268 6.57 14.62 -22.90
CA ILE A 268 6.28 16.04 -23.17
C ILE A 268 7.51 16.90 -22.91
N LYS A 269 8.23 16.65 -21.80
CA LYS A 269 9.45 17.36 -21.46
C LYS A 269 10.52 17.16 -22.52
N GLN A 270 10.74 15.92 -22.98
CA GLN A 270 11.71 15.63 -24.01
C GLN A 270 11.37 16.32 -25.34
N ILE A 271 10.09 16.28 -25.75
CA ILE A 271 9.61 16.98 -26.95
C ILE A 271 9.87 18.49 -26.80
N THR A 272 9.52 19.07 -25.65
CA THR A 272 9.68 20.50 -25.38
C THR A 272 11.14 20.92 -25.39
N THR A 273 12.02 20.15 -24.75
CA THR A 273 13.47 20.40 -24.75
C THR A 273 14.04 20.33 -26.17
N ASN A 274 13.70 19.30 -26.94
CA ASN A 274 14.14 19.17 -28.33
C ASN A 274 13.66 20.34 -29.20
N GLU A 275 12.43 20.82 -28.99
CA GLU A 275 11.88 21.95 -29.74
C GLU A 275 12.55 23.28 -29.37
N ILE A 276 12.83 23.49 -28.08
CA ILE A 276 13.58 24.67 -27.60
C ILE A 276 15.00 24.67 -28.16
N GLU A 277 15.69 23.52 -28.17
CA GLU A 277 17.03 23.41 -28.74
C GLU A 277 17.04 23.74 -30.24
N LYS A 278 16.11 23.17 -31.02
CA LYS A 278 15.94 23.51 -32.44
C LYS A 278 15.66 24.99 -32.66
N PHE A 279 14.77 25.59 -31.85
CA PHE A 279 14.45 27.00 -31.94
C PHE A 279 15.66 27.89 -31.62
N ASN A 280 16.43 27.55 -30.59
CA ASN A 280 17.64 28.29 -30.23
C ASN A 280 18.69 28.27 -31.35
N LEU A 281 18.90 27.11 -31.97
CA LEU A 281 19.79 26.97 -33.14
C LEU A 281 19.31 27.86 -34.30
N LEU A 282 18.01 27.79 -34.64
CA LEU A 282 17.42 28.62 -35.68
C LEU A 282 17.58 30.13 -35.37
N HIS A 283 17.36 30.53 -34.13
CA HIS A 283 17.49 31.92 -33.70
C HIS A 283 18.96 32.40 -33.81
N GLU A 284 19.91 31.57 -33.39
CA GLU A 284 21.34 31.83 -33.52
C GLU A 284 21.75 32.00 -34.98
N ASP A 285 21.34 31.07 -35.85
CA ASP A 285 21.60 31.16 -37.28
C ASP A 285 20.98 32.42 -37.90
N SER A 286 19.75 32.78 -37.54
CA SER A 286 19.13 34.02 -38.02
C SER A 286 19.94 35.27 -37.61
N THR A 287 20.49 35.24 -36.39
CA THR A 287 21.32 36.33 -35.86
C THR A 287 22.65 36.42 -36.59
N ARG A 288 23.30 35.28 -36.84
CA ARG A 288 24.54 35.17 -37.62
C ARG A 288 24.36 35.67 -39.05
N TYR A 289 23.30 35.22 -39.72
CA TYR A 289 22.95 35.64 -41.07
C TYR A 289 22.78 37.17 -41.14
N ARG A 290 22.00 37.77 -40.23
CA ARG A 290 21.80 39.22 -40.19
C ARG A 290 23.12 39.99 -39.99
N LYS A 291 24.01 39.49 -39.13
CA LYS A 291 25.33 40.12 -38.93
C LYS A 291 26.20 40.03 -40.19
N ALA A 292 26.20 38.89 -40.87
CA ALA A 292 26.92 38.72 -42.14
C ALA A 292 26.39 39.66 -43.23
N GLU A 293 25.07 39.79 -43.34
CA GLU A 293 24.43 40.74 -44.26
C GLU A 293 24.84 42.19 -43.95
N GLN A 294 24.80 42.59 -42.67
CA GLN A 294 25.25 43.91 -42.24
C GLN A 294 26.73 44.18 -42.60
N LEU A 295 27.61 43.18 -42.44
CA LEU A 295 29.00 43.28 -42.85
C LEU A 295 29.11 43.50 -44.36
N ARG A 296 28.41 42.69 -45.18
CA ARG A 296 28.41 42.82 -46.64
C ARG A 296 27.94 44.21 -47.09
N VAL A 297 26.87 44.73 -46.50
CA VAL A 297 26.37 46.09 -46.77
C VAL A 297 27.43 47.14 -46.44
N PHE A 298 28.07 47.06 -45.27
CA PHE A 298 29.11 48.01 -44.87
C PHE A 298 30.36 47.93 -45.77
N ILE A 299 30.81 46.72 -46.11
CA ILE A 299 31.95 46.49 -47.01
C ILE A 299 31.67 47.12 -48.38
N ASN A 300 30.47 46.90 -48.93
CA ASN A 300 30.08 47.50 -50.20
C ASN A 300 30.02 49.03 -50.12
N ALA A 301 29.40 49.58 -49.07
CA ALA A 301 29.35 51.03 -48.86
C ALA A 301 30.77 51.66 -48.76
N LYS A 302 31.70 50.99 -48.08
CA LYS A 302 33.11 51.42 -47.97
C LYS A 302 33.81 51.37 -49.32
N ARG A 303 33.58 50.33 -50.12
CA ARG A 303 34.09 50.21 -51.50
C ARG A 303 33.59 51.35 -52.38
N GLU A 304 32.28 51.60 -52.38
CA GLU A 304 31.66 52.68 -53.15
C GLU A 304 32.17 54.07 -52.74
N ASN A 305 32.43 54.28 -51.44
CA ASN A 305 33.02 55.53 -50.96
C ASN A 305 34.48 55.70 -51.45
N ALA A 306 35.27 54.62 -51.46
CA ALA A 306 36.64 54.65 -51.94
C ALA A 306 36.74 54.92 -53.44
N ILE A 307 35.82 54.34 -54.23
CA ILE A 307 35.70 54.61 -55.67
C ILE A 307 35.34 56.08 -55.90
N ARG A 308 34.32 56.60 -55.20
CA ARG A 308 33.86 58.00 -55.35
C ARG A 308 34.94 59.03 -55.03
N ASN A 309 35.79 58.76 -54.04
CA ASN A 309 36.84 59.66 -53.59
C ASN A 309 38.24 59.31 -54.14
N ASN A 310 38.31 58.39 -55.10
CA ASN A 310 39.51 57.99 -55.83
C ASN A 310 40.71 57.57 -54.96
N TYR A 311 40.47 56.80 -53.90
CA TYR A 311 41.51 56.22 -53.04
C TYR A 311 41.44 54.69 -52.95
N LEU A 312 40.74 54.04 -53.88
CA LEU A 312 40.74 52.58 -53.96
C LEU A 312 42.14 52.10 -54.39
N ASP A 313 42.90 51.58 -53.43
CA ASP A 313 44.22 51.01 -53.63
C ASP A 313 44.23 49.50 -53.37
N THR A 314 45.34 48.84 -53.71
CA THR A 314 45.52 47.40 -53.54
C THR A 314 45.39 46.95 -52.09
N SER A 315 45.76 47.80 -51.13
CA SER A 315 45.63 47.51 -49.70
C SER A 315 44.15 47.42 -49.29
N LEU A 316 43.34 48.37 -49.74
CA LEU A 316 41.91 48.39 -49.46
C LEU A 316 41.15 47.29 -50.21
N GLU A 317 41.55 46.95 -51.43
CA GLU A 317 41.00 45.80 -52.16
C GLU A 317 41.24 44.48 -51.43
N ASN A 318 42.47 44.24 -50.96
CA ASN A 318 42.79 43.06 -50.14
C ASN A 318 41.98 43.04 -48.83
N TRP A 319 41.77 44.20 -48.20
CA TRP A 319 40.91 44.29 -47.02
C TRP A 319 39.44 43.98 -47.32
N ILE A 320 38.92 44.41 -48.48
CA ILE A 320 37.55 44.09 -48.93
C ILE A 320 37.39 42.58 -49.17
N GLU A 321 38.35 41.93 -49.82
CA GLU A 321 38.33 40.49 -50.04
C GLU A 321 38.36 39.71 -48.72
N TRP A 322 39.27 40.10 -47.81
CA TRP A 322 39.33 39.53 -46.47
C TRP A 322 38.01 39.71 -45.71
N ALA A 323 37.44 40.91 -45.73
CA ALA A 323 36.22 41.22 -44.99
C ALA A 323 35.01 40.45 -45.55
N ASN A 324 34.92 40.26 -46.87
CA ASN A 324 33.89 39.42 -47.49
C ASN A 324 34.06 37.94 -47.10
N ALA A 325 35.30 37.43 -47.08
CA ALA A 325 35.56 36.07 -46.61
C ALA A 325 35.13 35.88 -45.14
N LYS A 326 35.31 36.90 -44.28
CA LYS A 326 34.81 36.86 -42.89
C LYS A 326 33.28 36.91 -42.80
N ALA A 327 32.61 37.63 -43.70
CA ALA A 327 31.15 37.62 -43.77
C ALA A 327 30.62 36.25 -44.23
N ASP A 328 31.27 35.61 -45.20
CA ASP A 328 30.92 34.26 -45.68
C ASP A 328 31.17 33.15 -44.65
N TRP A 329 32.16 33.34 -43.77
CA TRP A 329 32.42 32.47 -42.63
C TRP A 329 31.36 32.62 -41.52
N LEU A 330 30.89 33.84 -41.26
CA LEU A 330 29.85 34.12 -40.28
C LEU A 330 28.46 33.65 -40.74
N ASP A 331 28.19 33.73 -42.04
CA ASP A 331 26.91 33.40 -42.67
C ASP A 331 26.62 31.88 -42.57
N PRO A 332 25.58 31.45 -41.85
CA PRO A 332 25.24 30.03 -41.69
C PRO A 332 24.75 29.38 -42.99
N ILE A 333 24.29 30.14 -43.98
CA ILE A 333 23.87 29.62 -45.29
C ILE A 333 25.09 29.31 -46.16
N THR A 334 26.06 30.22 -46.16
CA THR A 334 27.29 30.07 -46.96
C THR A 334 28.26 29.10 -46.30
N SER A 335 28.39 29.17 -44.97
CA SER A 335 29.18 28.27 -44.11
C SER A 335 30.59 28.01 -44.65
N LYS A 336 31.27 29.06 -45.12
CA LYS A 336 32.61 28.92 -45.68
C LYS A 336 33.63 28.81 -44.55
N LYS A 337 34.44 27.76 -44.57
CA LYS A 337 35.53 27.58 -43.60
C LYS A 337 36.55 28.72 -43.72
N ASP A 338 36.94 29.30 -42.58
CA ASP A 338 37.99 30.30 -42.55
C ASP A 338 39.36 29.63 -42.46
N SER A 339 40.32 30.15 -43.22
CA SER A 339 41.67 29.56 -43.28
C SER A 339 42.44 29.63 -41.96
N ILE A 340 42.08 30.54 -41.05
CA ILE A 340 42.74 30.73 -39.76
C ILE A 340 41.83 30.31 -38.61
N LEU A 341 40.56 30.72 -38.64
CA LEU A 341 39.60 30.48 -37.56
C LEU A 341 38.88 29.14 -37.67
N GLY A 342 39.04 28.39 -38.76
CA GLY A 342 38.41 27.08 -38.93
C GLY A 342 36.90 27.18 -39.18
N ASP A 343 36.15 26.18 -38.70
CA ASP A 343 34.70 26.20 -38.82
C ASP A 343 34.10 27.14 -37.76
N TYR A 344 32.97 27.77 -38.06
CA TYR A 344 32.38 28.73 -37.12
C TYR A 344 32.05 28.11 -35.76
N GLU A 345 31.68 26.82 -35.75
CA GLU A 345 31.43 26.07 -34.50
C GLU A 345 32.68 25.88 -33.64
N ASP A 346 33.88 25.92 -34.22
CA ASP A 346 35.14 25.82 -33.46
C ASP A 346 35.43 27.11 -32.66
N TYR A 347 34.72 28.20 -32.98
CA TYR A 347 34.87 29.51 -32.35
C TYR A 347 33.84 29.78 -31.23
N LYS A 348 32.77 28.99 -31.16
CA LYS A 348 31.70 29.10 -30.16
C LYS A 348 32.10 28.49 -28.82
#